data_AF-A0A4B9HXK5-F1
#
_entry.id   AF-A0A4B9HXK5-F1
#
_cell.length_a   1.000
_cell.length_b   1.000
_cell.length_c   1.000
_cell.angle_alpha   90.00
_cell.angle_beta   90.00
_cell.angle_gamma   90.00
#
_symmetry.space_group_name_H-M   'P 1'
#
loop_
_entity.id
_entity.type
_entity.pdbx_description
1 polymer ?
#
loop_
_entity_poly.entity_id
_entity_poly.type
_entity_poly.pdbx_seq_one_letter_code
_entity_poly.pdbx_strand_id
1 'polypeptide(L)'
;MKQIFIFSDSQKDNISYFEREPAILVSMSRSDLPYLKEQDFASFTAVYVLIGGNKRYVGQAAGQTIYQRLYQHFSKEDKNWFESVLFFSRTDGKLSKADTDYLEKRLIQDFTDKSNYQMMNSTIGNKSYIGKLSKAQSDQLYETVFEIIDDIANIDLFGVSEGESIDEASSSNTFEIQYDGHTLRSKSARGVFVDFVKSMLEDQKNKQLIDELIAPDAPTAGVILGRKISTYNGRPNSAEVAPGIWLYTNFSRKDTKNKLEKLAKQLGISARIKWK
;
A
#
# COMPACT_ATOMS: atom_id res chain seq x y z
N MET A 1 -5.97 2.04 21.87
CA MET A 1 -4.87 1.07 21.74
C MET A 1 -4.89 0.59 20.28
N LYS A 2 -3.91 0.99 19.44
CA LYS A 2 -3.82 0.55 18.04
C LYS A 2 -3.08 -0.79 18.05
N GLN A 3 -3.77 -1.89 17.81
CA GLN A 3 -3.16 -3.22 17.74
C GLN A 3 -3.06 -3.59 16.26
N ILE A 4 -1.85 -3.55 15.72
CA ILE A 4 -1.55 -3.95 14.34
C ILE A 4 -0.79 -5.27 14.47
N PHE A 5 -1.37 -6.36 13.98
CA PHE A 5 -0.72 -7.66 13.95
C PHE A 5 -0.16 -7.90 12.54
N ILE A 6 1.16 -7.85 12.40
CA ILE A 6 1.86 -8.26 11.17
C ILE A 6 2.23 -9.73 11.36
N PHE A 7 1.53 -10.64 10.68
CA PHE A 7 1.92 -12.05 10.65
C PHE A 7 2.89 -12.27 9.49
N SER A 8 4.17 -12.50 9.79
CA SER A 8 5.14 -13.04 8.84
C SER A 8 5.52 -14.44 9.30
N ASP A 9 4.92 -15.48 8.71
CA ASP A 9 5.36 -16.85 8.91
C ASP A 9 6.43 -17.18 7.84
N SER A 10 7.58 -17.66 8.32
CA SER A 10 8.89 -17.74 7.67
C SER A 10 9.02 -18.63 6.41
N GLN A 11 7.91 -18.95 5.75
CA GLN A 11 7.86 -19.68 4.47
C GLN A 11 6.80 -19.16 3.46
N LYS A 12 6.05 -18.08 3.77
CA LYS A 12 4.80 -17.72 3.05
C LYS A 12 4.64 -16.21 2.86
N ASP A 13 5.58 -15.62 2.13
CA ASP A 13 5.83 -14.18 2.11
C ASP A 13 4.87 -13.36 1.23
N ASN A 14 4.53 -12.14 1.71
CA ASN A 14 3.87 -11.00 1.05
C ASN A 14 2.35 -10.77 1.26
N ILE A 15 1.66 -11.52 2.13
CA ILE A 15 0.29 -11.14 2.58
C ILE A 15 0.38 -10.26 3.83
N SER A 16 0.11 -8.97 3.69
CA SER A 16 -0.02 -8.02 4.81
C SER A 16 -1.45 -7.98 5.32
N TYR A 17 -1.65 -8.15 6.62
CA TYR A 17 -2.94 -8.08 7.30
C TYR A 17 -2.94 -6.91 8.29
N PHE A 18 -4.01 -6.14 8.30
CA PHE A 18 -4.23 -5.05 9.23
C PHE A 18 -5.62 -5.16 9.81
N GLU A 19 -5.72 -4.97 11.12
CA GLU A 19 -6.98 -5.04 11.85
C GLU A 19 -7.18 -3.79 12.68
N ARG A 20 -8.35 -3.18 12.56
CA ARG A 20 -8.83 -2.10 13.42
C ARG A 20 -10.34 -2.16 13.37
N GLU A 21 -10.96 -2.58 14.46
CA GLU A 21 -12.42 -2.68 14.57
C GLU A 21 -13.15 -1.45 13.98
N PRO A 22 -14.14 -1.64 13.07
CA PRO A 22 -14.72 -2.91 12.64
C PRO A 22 -14.05 -3.55 11.41
N ALA A 23 -12.89 -3.04 10.98
CA ALA A 23 -12.26 -3.34 9.69
C ALA A 23 -11.11 -4.36 9.79
N ILE A 24 -11.02 -5.19 8.76
CA ILE A 24 -9.77 -5.81 8.32
C ILE A 24 -9.38 -5.26 6.95
N LEU A 25 -8.08 -5.11 6.72
CA LEU A 25 -7.51 -4.75 5.43
C LEU A 25 -6.37 -5.71 5.12
N VAL A 26 -6.38 -6.26 3.92
CA VAL A 26 -5.36 -7.20 3.46
C VAL A 26 -4.78 -6.72 2.15
N SER A 27 -3.44 -6.73 2.07
CA SER A 27 -2.69 -6.46 0.84
C SER A 27 -1.82 -7.66 0.51
N MET A 28 -1.81 -8.09 -0.75
CA MET A 28 -1.05 -9.26 -1.18
C MET A 28 -0.58 -9.12 -2.63
N SER A 29 0.51 -9.79 -2.99
CA SER A 29 0.90 -9.92 -4.39
C SER A 29 0.07 -11.00 -5.06
N ARG A 30 -0.08 -10.90 -6.38
CA ARG A 30 -0.76 -11.91 -7.20
C ARG A 30 -0.15 -13.31 -7.01
N SER A 31 1.17 -13.39 -6.85
CA SER A 31 1.91 -14.64 -6.61
C SER A 31 1.46 -15.39 -5.37
N ASP A 32 0.85 -14.71 -4.39
CA ASP A 32 0.58 -15.28 -3.08
C ASP A 32 -0.84 -15.86 -2.98
N LEU A 33 -1.60 -15.79 -4.07
CA LEU A 33 -2.96 -16.34 -4.14
C LEU A 33 -3.05 -17.81 -3.70
N PRO A 34 -2.10 -18.72 -4.05
CA PRO A 34 -2.15 -20.10 -3.56
C PRO A 34 -2.09 -20.22 -2.04
N TYR A 35 -1.48 -19.24 -1.35
CA TYR A 35 -1.33 -19.21 0.11
C TYR A 35 -2.50 -18.52 0.80
N LEU A 36 -3.27 -17.68 0.09
CA LEU A 36 -4.44 -17.01 0.64
C LEU A 36 -5.42 -18.02 1.26
N LYS A 37 -5.66 -19.17 0.62
CA LYS A 37 -6.61 -20.20 1.11
C LYS A 37 -6.30 -20.73 2.52
N GLU A 38 -5.08 -20.56 3.00
CA GLU A 38 -4.62 -21.03 4.31
C GLU A 38 -4.90 -20.03 5.43
N GLN A 39 -5.40 -18.84 5.09
CA GLN A 39 -5.71 -17.77 6.02
C GLN A 39 -7.19 -17.80 6.40
N ASP A 40 -7.51 -17.53 7.68
CA ASP A 40 -8.88 -17.56 8.18
C ASP A 40 -9.81 -16.57 7.43
N PHE A 41 -9.29 -15.38 7.13
CA PHE A 41 -10.00 -14.32 6.41
C PHE A 41 -10.23 -14.62 4.92
N ALA A 42 -9.66 -15.69 4.36
CA ALA A 42 -9.85 -16.08 2.97
C ALA A 42 -11.29 -16.50 2.65
N SER A 43 -12.03 -16.88 3.68
CA SER A 43 -13.45 -17.25 3.63
C SER A 43 -14.40 -16.05 3.65
N PHE A 44 -13.89 -14.84 3.91
CA PHE A 44 -14.74 -13.68 4.15
C PHE A 44 -15.40 -13.18 2.86
N THR A 45 -16.59 -12.60 3.02
CA THR A 45 -17.14 -11.67 2.02
C THR A 45 -16.35 -10.37 2.08
N ALA A 46 -16.01 -9.77 0.94
CA ALA A 46 -15.10 -8.62 0.91
C ALA A 46 -15.37 -7.72 -0.31
N VAL A 47 -14.86 -6.49 -0.23
CA VAL A 47 -14.65 -5.62 -1.38
C VAL A 47 -13.14 -5.56 -1.65
N TYR A 48 -12.74 -5.58 -2.92
CA TYR A 48 -11.35 -5.64 -3.32
C TYR A 48 -11.03 -4.73 -4.51
N VAL A 49 -9.74 -4.44 -4.64
CA VAL A 49 -9.12 -3.71 -5.74
C VAL A 49 -8.02 -4.58 -6.32
N LEU A 50 -8.11 -4.89 -7.61
CA LEU A 50 -7.00 -5.43 -8.39
C LEU A 50 -6.15 -4.27 -8.90
N ILE A 51 -4.83 -4.38 -8.71
CA ILE A 51 -3.87 -3.31 -8.93
C ILE A 51 -2.79 -3.82 -9.90
N GLY A 52 -2.50 -3.06 -10.96
CA GLY A 52 -1.39 -3.34 -11.86
C GLY A 52 -1.07 -2.14 -12.74
N GLY A 53 0.17 -1.65 -12.72
CA GLY A 53 0.54 -0.38 -13.35
C GLY A 53 -0.44 0.75 -13.03
N ASN A 54 -0.94 1.45 -14.07
CA ASN A 54 -1.95 2.51 -13.94
C ASN A 54 -3.41 2.00 -13.91
N LYS A 55 -3.64 0.68 -13.94
CA LYS A 55 -4.97 0.09 -14.03
C LYS A 55 -5.51 -0.27 -12.66
N ARG A 56 -6.81 -0.06 -12.47
CA ARG A 56 -7.55 -0.42 -11.26
C ARG A 56 -8.84 -1.14 -11.63
N TYR A 57 -9.16 -2.20 -10.90
CA TYR A 57 -10.46 -2.86 -10.99
C TYR A 57 -11.00 -3.07 -9.59
N VAL A 58 -12.17 -2.52 -9.32
CA VAL A 58 -12.89 -2.72 -8.07
C VAL A 58 -13.88 -3.86 -8.25
N GLY A 59 -13.98 -4.73 -7.26
CA GLY A 59 -14.98 -5.79 -7.28
C GLY A 59 -15.42 -6.21 -5.89
N GLN A 60 -16.44 -7.06 -5.87
CA GLN A 60 -16.95 -7.66 -4.63
C GLN A 60 -16.96 -9.19 -4.63
N ALA A 61 -16.80 -9.77 -3.44
CA ALA A 61 -16.99 -11.18 -3.14
C ALA A 61 -18.29 -11.33 -2.31
N ALA A 62 -19.43 -11.19 -2.99
CA ALA A 62 -20.76 -11.43 -2.43
C ALA A 62 -21.28 -12.80 -2.89
N GLY A 63 -21.79 -13.62 -1.96
CA GLY A 63 -22.31 -14.96 -2.24
C GLY A 63 -21.25 -16.03 -2.49
N GLN A 64 -19.97 -15.70 -2.34
CA GLN A 64 -18.83 -16.61 -2.37
C GLN A 64 -17.67 -15.99 -1.58
N THR A 65 -16.64 -16.78 -1.28
CA THR A 65 -15.47 -16.31 -0.53
C THR A 65 -14.56 -15.40 -1.38
N ILE A 66 -13.77 -14.55 -0.72
CA ILE A 66 -12.77 -13.72 -1.42
C ILE A 66 -11.75 -14.57 -2.17
N TYR A 67 -11.30 -15.70 -1.59
CA TYR A 67 -10.40 -16.62 -2.27
C TYR A 67 -10.98 -17.15 -3.59
N GLN A 68 -12.22 -17.65 -3.58
CA GLN A 68 -12.88 -18.15 -4.79
C GLN A 68 -13.03 -17.04 -5.84
N ARG A 69 -13.37 -15.82 -5.44
CA ARG A 69 -13.51 -14.69 -6.36
C ARG A 69 -12.18 -14.30 -7.00
N LEU A 70 -11.10 -14.23 -6.22
CA LEU A 70 -9.77 -13.89 -6.74
C LEU A 70 -9.21 -15.00 -7.64
N TYR A 71 -9.44 -16.28 -7.29
CA TYR A 71 -9.08 -17.42 -8.14
C TYR A 71 -9.77 -17.35 -9.51
N GLN A 72 -11.05 -17.01 -9.55
CA GLN A 72 -11.78 -16.81 -10.81
C GLN A 72 -11.16 -15.71 -11.69
N HIS A 73 -10.68 -14.61 -11.09
CA HIS A 73 -9.98 -13.56 -11.86
C HIS A 73 -8.61 -14.01 -12.30
N PHE A 74 -7.90 -14.77 -11.46
CA PHE A 74 -6.57 -15.27 -11.78
C PHE A 74 -6.57 -16.18 -13.01
N SER A 75 -7.63 -16.97 -13.21
CA SER A 75 -7.78 -17.86 -14.36
C SER A 75 -8.21 -17.15 -15.66
N LYS A 76 -8.44 -15.83 -15.65
CA LYS A 76 -8.89 -15.09 -16.83
C LYS A 76 -7.76 -14.29 -17.48
N GLU A 77 -7.56 -14.49 -18.78
CA GLU A 77 -6.50 -13.80 -19.54
C GLU A 77 -6.66 -12.27 -19.54
N ASP A 78 -7.89 -11.75 -19.61
CA ASP A 78 -8.18 -10.31 -19.58
C ASP A 78 -7.84 -9.64 -18.23
N LYS A 79 -7.47 -10.45 -17.22
CA LYS A 79 -7.03 -10.01 -15.89
C LYS A 79 -5.56 -10.32 -15.62
N ASN A 80 -4.75 -10.73 -16.61
CA ASN A 80 -3.32 -10.98 -16.40
C ASN A 80 -2.50 -9.73 -16.04
N TRP A 81 -3.08 -8.53 -16.21
CA TRP A 81 -2.41 -7.27 -15.91
C TRP A 81 -2.30 -6.95 -14.41
N PHE A 82 -3.13 -7.55 -13.54
CA PHE A 82 -3.05 -7.23 -12.11
C PHE A 82 -1.87 -7.97 -11.47
N GLU A 83 -1.18 -7.28 -10.57
CA GLU A 83 0.07 -7.69 -9.94
C GLU A 83 -0.08 -7.80 -8.42
N SER A 84 -1.04 -7.07 -7.86
CA SER A 84 -1.37 -7.12 -6.43
C SER A 84 -2.87 -6.92 -6.21
N VAL A 85 -3.31 -7.27 -5.00
CA VAL A 85 -4.69 -7.14 -4.56
C VAL A 85 -4.70 -6.44 -3.20
N LEU A 86 -5.63 -5.51 -3.05
CA LEU A 86 -6.03 -4.96 -1.76
C LEU A 86 -7.49 -5.35 -1.52
N PHE A 87 -7.83 -5.93 -0.37
CA PHE A 87 -9.22 -6.19 -0.02
C PHE A 87 -9.50 -5.87 1.43
N PHE A 88 -10.75 -5.54 1.73
CA PHE A 88 -11.19 -5.27 3.08
C PHE A 88 -12.54 -5.93 3.36
N SER A 89 -12.74 -6.21 4.64
CA SER A 89 -13.97 -6.78 5.17
C SER A 89 -14.19 -6.29 6.59
N ARG A 90 -15.27 -6.73 7.21
CA ARG A 90 -15.45 -6.62 8.65
C ARG A 90 -14.59 -7.66 9.37
N THR A 91 -14.21 -7.38 10.61
CA THR A 91 -13.52 -8.33 11.50
C THR A 91 -14.32 -9.61 11.72
N ASP A 92 -15.65 -9.52 11.75
CA ASP A 92 -16.55 -10.68 11.82
C ASP A 92 -16.75 -11.42 10.48
N GLY A 93 -16.12 -10.94 9.40
CA GLY A 93 -16.18 -11.51 8.05
C GLY A 93 -17.54 -11.43 7.35
N LYS A 94 -18.51 -10.72 7.94
CA LYS A 94 -19.92 -10.72 7.49
C LYS A 94 -20.30 -9.40 6.84
N LEU A 95 -20.28 -9.37 5.51
CA LEU A 95 -20.90 -8.31 4.71
C LEU A 95 -22.09 -8.91 3.95
N SER A 96 -23.25 -8.27 4.05
CA SER A 96 -24.39 -8.64 3.20
C SER A 96 -24.14 -8.20 1.76
N LYS A 97 -24.93 -8.76 0.82
CA LYS A 97 -24.90 -8.31 -0.58
C LYS A 97 -25.18 -6.81 -0.72
N ALA A 98 -26.05 -6.26 0.11
CA ALA A 98 -26.35 -4.83 0.10
C ALA A 98 -25.15 -4.00 0.56
N ASP A 99 -24.42 -4.46 1.58
CA ASP A 99 -23.20 -3.79 2.07
C ASP A 99 -22.10 -3.82 1.00
N THR A 100 -21.85 -4.99 0.40
CA THR A 100 -20.81 -5.12 -0.63
C THR A 100 -21.14 -4.33 -1.89
N ASP A 101 -22.40 -4.32 -2.36
CA ASP A 101 -22.83 -3.52 -3.51
C ASP A 101 -22.64 -2.01 -3.24
N TYR A 102 -22.99 -1.58 -2.01
CA TYR A 102 -22.83 -0.19 -1.58
C TYR A 102 -21.35 0.25 -1.54
N LEU A 103 -20.50 -0.57 -0.91
CA LEU A 103 -19.07 -0.32 -0.76
C LEU A 103 -18.33 -0.38 -2.10
N GLU A 104 -18.63 -1.36 -2.96
CA GLU A 104 -18.09 -1.47 -4.33
C GLU A 104 -18.39 -0.19 -5.12
N LYS A 105 -19.65 0.24 -5.11
CA LYS A 105 -20.08 1.45 -5.81
C LYS A 105 -19.39 2.70 -5.27
N ARG A 106 -19.33 2.86 -3.94
CA ARG A 106 -18.65 3.99 -3.29
C ARG A 106 -17.17 4.04 -3.70
N LEU A 107 -16.49 2.89 -3.71
CA LEU A 107 -15.09 2.81 -4.08
C LEU A 107 -14.85 3.11 -5.57
N ILE A 108 -15.69 2.59 -6.48
CA ILE A 108 -15.63 2.94 -7.92
C ILE A 108 -15.79 4.45 -8.12
N GLN A 109 -16.74 5.06 -7.42
CA GLN A 109 -16.99 6.50 -7.48
C GLN A 109 -15.76 7.28 -7.01
N ASP A 110 -15.19 6.90 -5.86
CA ASP A 110 -13.99 7.55 -5.33
C ASP A 110 -12.79 7.42 -6.29
N PHE A 111 -12.59 6.27 -6.93
CA PHE A 111 -11.55 6.13 -7.96
C PHE A 111 -11.79 7.03 -9.17
N THR A 112 -13.05 7.18 -9.58
CA THR A 112 -13.43 8.00 -10.73
C THR A 112 -13.24 9.50 -10.43
N ASP A 113 -13.56 9.92 -9.21
CA ASP A 113 -13.54 11.33 -8.82
C ASP A 113 -12.17 11.81 -8.33
N LYS A 114 -11.38 10.91 -7.72
CA LYS A 114 -10.17 11.27 -6.97
C LYS A 114 -8.88 10.75 -7.59
N SER A 115 -8.94 9.88 -8.60
CA SER A 115 -7.76 9.23 -9.20
C SER A 115 -7.57 9.54 -10.68
N ASN A 116 -6.34 9.45 -11.15
CA ASN A 116 -6.00 9.44 -12.57
C ASN A 116 -5.84 8.01 -13.13
N TYR A 117 -6.19 6.97 -12.36
CA TYR A 117 -6.02 5.59 -12.78
C TYR A 117 -7.04 5.18 -13.85
N GLN A 118 -6.60 4.31 -14.74
CA GLN A 118 -7.48 3.68 -15.70
C GLN A 118 -8.37 2.65 -15.00
N MET A 119 -9.65 2.98 -14.85
CA MET A 119 -10.65 2.04 -14.34
C MET A 119 -10.97 0.98 -15.40
N MET A 120 -10.80 -0.29 -15.00
CA MET A 120 -11.06 -1.47 -15.83
C MET A 120 -12.46 -2.08 -15.56
N ASN A 121 -13.27 -1.42 -14.74
CA ASN A 121 -14.66 -1.76 -14.51
C ASN A 121 -15.48 -1.43 -15.77
N SER A 122 -16.30 -2.38 -16.24
CA SER A 122 -17.27 -2.13 -17.32
C SER A 122 -18.60 -1.56 -16.82
N THR A 123 -18.82 -1.56 -15.50
CA THR A 123 -20.04 -1.07 -14.85
C THR A 123 -19.69 -0.21 -13.64
N ILE A 124 -20.64 0.64 -13.22
CA ILE A 124 -20.51 1.49 -12.02
C ILE A 124 -20.86 0.77 -10.70
N GLY A 125 -20.77 -0.57 -10.69
CA GLY A 125 -21.21 -1.42 -9.59
C GLY A 125 -22.70 -1.76 -9.61
N ASN A 126 -23.09 -2.71 -8.77
CA ASN A 126 -24.49 -3.12 -8.62
C ASN A 126 -25.28 -2.15 -7.71
N LYS A 127 -26.61 -2.20 -7.79
CA LYS A 127 -27.51 -1.40 -6.94
C LYS A 127 -28.44 -2.32 -6.15
N SER A 128 -28.20 -2.41 -4.85
CA SER A 128 -29.11 -3.03 -3.89
C SER A 128 -29.69 -1.98 -2.93
N TYR A 129 -30.87 -2.26 -2.38
CA TYR A 129 -31.40 -1.46 -1.28
C TYR A 129 -30.59 -1.73 -0.01
N ILE A 130 -30.15 -0.67 0.66
CA ILE A 130 -29.43 -0.74 1.94
C ILE A 130 -30.18 0.06 2.99
N GLY A 131 -30.44 -0.57 4.15
CA GLY A 131 -31.09 0.09 5.28
C GLY A 131 -30.19 1.15 5.92
N LYS A 132 -30.78 2.12 6.63
CA LYS A 132 -30.03 3.23 7.25
C LYS A 132 -28.92 2.76 8.18
N LEU A 133 -29.20 1.74 9.01
CA LEU A 133 -28.22 1.19 9.97
C LEU A 133 -27.05 0.50 9.24
N SER A 134 -27.34 -0.40 8.29
CA SER A 134 -26.33 -1.10 7.50
C SER A 134 -25.47 -0.13 6.68
N LYS A 135 -26.09 0.92 6.14
CA LYS A 135 -25.36 1.99 5.45
C LYS A 135 -24.40 2.71 6.40
N ALA A 136 -24.85 3.12 7.59
CA ALA A 136 -23.99 3.78 8.58
C ALA A 136 -22.82 2.87 9.02
N GLN A 137 -23.06 1.57 9.20
CA GLN A 137 -22.02 0.59 9.51
C GLN A 137 -21.03 0.42 8.36
N SER A 138 -21.50 0.40 7.11
CA SER A 138 -20.66 0.38 5.92
C SER A 138 -19.84 1.66 5.78
N ASP A 139 -20.42 2.82 6.09
CA ASP A 139 -19.73 4.11 6.09
C ASP A 139 -18.59 4.12 7.12
N GLN A 140 -18.85 3.67 8.35
CA GLN A 140 -17.82 3.55 9.40
C GLN A 140 -16.70 2.57 9.00
N LEU A 141 -17.08 1.42 8.42
CA LEU A 141 -16.10 0.45 7.91
C LEU A 141 -15.20 1.09 6.85
N TYR A 142 -15.79 1.80 5.88
CA TYR A 142 -15.07 2.48 4.81
C TYR A 142 -14.09 3.51 5.37
N GLU A 143 -14.55 4.38 6.27
CA GLU A 143 -13.70 5.40 6.92
C GLU A 143 -12.52 4.74 7.66
N THR A 144 -12.79 3.70 8.45
CA THR A 144 -11.76 2.97 9.19
C THR A 144 -10.73 2.33 8.25
N VAL A 145 -11.17 1.77 7.12
CA VAL A 145 -10.27 1.21 6.10
C VAL A 145 -9.36 2.27 5.51
N PHE A 146 -9.89 3.45 5.18
CA PHE A 146 -9.09 4.54 4.65
C PHE A 146 -8.12 5.12 5.68
N GLU A 147 -8.51 5.20 6.95
CA GLU A 147 -7.57 5.53 8.02
C GLU A 147 -6.44 4.49 8.16
N ILE A 148 -6.71 3.20 7.99
CA ILE A 148 -5.67 2.15 7.98
C ILE A 148 -4.74 2.34 6.78
N ILE A 149 -5.30 2.60 5.60
CA ILE A 149 -4.53 2.86 4.37
C ILE A 149 -3.59 4.05 4.57
N ASP A 150 -4.10 5.14 5.16
CA ASP A 150 -3.34 6.37 5.41
C ASP A 150 -2.30 6.20 6.54
N ASP A 151 -2.69 5.64 7.69
CA ASP A 151 -1.83 5.51 8.87
C ASP A 151 -0.74 4.45 8.71
N ILE A 152 -1.10 3.30 8.13
CA ILE A 152 -0.33 2.06 8.25
C ILE A 152 0.28 1.69 6.91
N ALA A 153 -0.47 1.79 5.82
CA ALA A 153 -0.01 1.31 4.52
C ALA A 153 0.71 2.39 3.68
N ASN A 154 0.34 3.68 3.82
CA ASN A 154 0.75 4.78 2.91
C ASN A 154 0.73 4.30 1.44
N ILE A 155 -0.28 3.49 1.12
CA ILE A 155 -0.59 3.02 -0.22
C ILE A 155 -1.38 4.16 -0.85
N ASP A 156 -0.82 4.82 -1.87
CA ASP A 156 -1.57 5.78 -2.66
C ASP A 156 -2.61 5.03 -3.50
N LEU A 157 -3.72 4.66 -2.87
CA LEU A 157 -4.76 3.85 -3.50
C LEU A 157 -5.38 4.61 -4.68
N PHE A 158 -5.47 5.93 -4.60
CA PHE A 158 -6.08 6.81 -5.60
C PHE A 158 -5.07 7.57 -6.47
N GLY A 159 -3.77 7.27 -6.40
CA GLY A 159 -2.80 7.79 -7.36
C GLY A 159 -2.83 9.30 -7.51
N VAL A 160 -2.98 10.06 -6.42
CA VAL A 160 -2.97 11.53 -6.50
C VAL A 160 -1.52 11.99 -6.68
N SER A 161 -0.96 11.66 -7.84
CA SER A 161 0.11 12.39 -8.48
C SER A 161 -0.53 13.61 -9.14
N GLU A 162 -0.30 14.79 -8.58
CA GLU A 162 -0.39 16.00 -9.38
C GLU A 162 0.49 15.83 -10.62
N GLY A 163 -0.15 15.88 -11.79
CA GLY A 163 0.44 16.23 -13.08
C GLY A 163 1.61 15.41 -13.58
N GLU A 164 1.40 14.70 -14.69
CA GLU A 164 2.41 14.72 -15.75
C GLU A 164 2.62 16.19 -16.16
N SER A 165 3.66 16.86 -15.62
CA SER A 165 4.25 18.00 -16.30
C SER A 165 5.44 17.49 -17.11
N ILE A 166 5.25 17.49 -18.42
CA ILE A 166 6.35 17.64 -19.37
C ILE A 166 6.86 19.07 -19.15
N ASP A 167 7.73 19.25 -18.17
CA ASP A 167 8.43 20.52 -18.01
C ASP A 167 9.70 20.52 -18.84
N GLU A 168 9.64 21.33 -19.88
CA GLU A 168 10.76 21.83 -20.65
C GLU A 168 11.88 22.34 -19.72
N ALA A 169 13.11 22.21 -20.22
CA ALA A 169 14.33 22.55 -19.52
C ALA A 169 14.34 23.98 -18.94
N SER A 170 14.45 24.13 -17.62
CA SER A 170 15.55 24.87 -16.96
C SER A 170 15.40 25.06 -15.44
N SER A 171 16.56 25.00 -14.76
CA SER A 171 16.88 25.39 -13.37
C SER A 171 16.80 24.31 -12.27
N SER A 172 17.84 23.46 -12.20
CA SER A 172 18.38 22.87 -10.95
C SER A 172 17.35 22.25 -9.96
N ASN A 173 16.64 21.20 -10.38
CA ASN A 173 15.79 20.38 -9.48
C ASN A 173 16.63 19.48 -8.56
N THR A 174 17.29 20.08 -7.56
CA THR A 174 17.96 19.34 -6.49
C THR A 174 16.97 19.07 -5.35
N PHE A 175 16.92 17.81 -4.91
CA PHE A 175 16.15 17.36 -3.77
C PHE A 175 17.03 17.45 -2.53
N GLU A 176 16.52 18.03 -1.44
CA GLU A 176 17.29 18.26 -0.21
C GLU A 176 16.50 17.85 1.05
N ILE A 177 17.20 17.26 2.02
CA ILE A 177 16.73 17.07 3.40
C ILE A 177 17.77 17.68 4.35
N GLN A 178 17.29 18.42 5.34
CA GLN A 178 18.08 18.95 6.45
C GLN A 178 17.61 18.30 7.76
N TYR A 179 18.52 17.81 8.58
CA TYR A 179 18.22 17.22 9.89
C TYR A 179 19.45 17.27 10.78
N ASP A 180 19.31 17.53 12.08
CA ASP A 180 20.41 17.48 13.07
C ASP A 180 21.72 18.18 12.64
N GLY A 181 21.63 19.30 11.91
CA GLY A 181 22.79 20.03 11.37
C GLY A 181 23.39 19.44 10.08
N HIS A 182 22.95 18.28 9.63
CA HIS A 182 23.28 17.67 8.35
C HIS A 182 22.38 18.17 7.22
N THR A 183 22.93 18.17 6.00
CA THR A 183 22.19 18.45 4.77
C THR A 183 22.57 17.43 3.71
N LEU A 184 21.60 16.64 3.24
CA LEU A 184 21.79 15.71 2.13
C LEU A 184 21.09 16.26 0.89
N ARG A 185 21.76 16.14 -0.26
CA ARG A 185 21.27 16.62 -1.56
C ARG A 185 21.41 15.52 -2.60
N SER A 186 20.39 15.34 -3.42
CA SER A 186 20.45 14.43 -4.57
C SER A 186 19.70 14.99 -5.78
N LYS A 187 19.97 14.41 -6.95
CA LYS A 187 19.26 14.74 -8.20
C LYS A 187 17.85 14.13 -8.27
N SER A 188 17.47 13.30 -7.31
CA SER A 188 16.14 12.67 -7.23
C SER A 188 15.68 12.51 -5.78
N ALA A 189 14.36 12.52 -5.56
CA ALA A 189 13.75 12.21 -4.26
C ALA A 189 14.21 10.84 -3.74
N ARG A 190 14.23 9.82 -4.62
CA ARG A 190 14.73 8.47 -4.32
C ARG A 190 16.16 8.51 -3.80
N GLY A 191 17.03 9.27 -4.46
CA GLY A 191 18.43 9.40 -4.05
C GLY A 191 18.54 9.99 -2.64
N VAL A 192 17.81 11.07 -2.35
CA VAL A 192 17.79 11.65 -0.98
C VAL A 192 17.33 10.64 0.05
N PHE A 193 16.32 9.83 -0.26
CA PHE A 193 15.82 8.83 0.67
C PHE A 193 16.84 7.72 0.95
N VAL A 194 17.51 7.22 -0.09
CA VAL A 194 18.61 6.26 0.04
C VAL A 194 19.74 6.84 0.88
N ASP A 195 20.17 8.07 0.60
CA ASP A 195 21.26 8.73 1.29
C ASP A 195 20.91 9.01 2.77
N PHE A 196 19.66 9.38 3.04
CA PHE A 196 19.16 9.56 4.40
C PHE A 196 19.20 8.25 5.19
N VAL A 197 18.70 7.14 4.63
CA VAL A 197 18.75 5.85 5.33
C VAL A 197 20.19 5.39 5.56
N LYS A 198 21.10 5.63 4.60
CA LYS A 198 22.52 5.35 4.75
C LYS A 198 23.13 6.09 5.94
N SER A 199 22.88 7.39 6.05
CA SER A 199 23.42 8.18 7.17
C SER A 199 22.84 7.76 8.51
N MET A 200 21.59 7.32 8.56
CA MET A 200 21.00 6.78 9.79
C MET A 200 21.64 5.45 10.23
N LEU A 201 22.18 4.66 9.30
CA LEU A 201 22.88 3.42 9.60
C LEU A 201 24.33 3.63 10.06
N GLU A 202 24.88 4.84 9.90
CA GLU A 202 26.21 5.23 10.38
C GLU A 202 26.21 5.62 11.86
N ASP A 203 25.12 6.22 12.35
CA ASP A 203 24.94 6.59 13.76
C ASP A 203 24.48 5.38 14.59
N GLN A 204 25.17 5.10 15.70
CA GLN A 204 24.92 3.89 16.51
C GLN A 204 23.52 3.85 17.13
N LYS A 205 22.97 5.00 17.53
CA LYS A 205 21.63 5.10 18.14
C LYS A 205 20.56 4.88 17.08
N ASN A 206 20.68 5.55 15.93
CA ASN A 206 19.73 5.42 14.84
C ASN A 206 19.77 4.01 14.22
N LYS A 207 20.95 3.41 14.14
CA LYS A 207 21.13 2.04 13.65
C LYS A 207 20.33 1.02 14.47
N GLN A 208 20.34 1.11 15.80
CA GLN A 208 19.55 0.20 16.65
C GLN A 208 18.05 0.30 16.34
N LEU A 209 17.53 1.52 16.22
CA LEU A 209 16.12 1.76 15.86
C LEU A 209 15.81 1.30 14.44
N ILE A 210 16.74 1.49 13.50
CA ILE A 210 16.56 1.02 12.13
C ILE A 210 16.59 -0.50 12.06
N ASP A 211 17.48 -1.17 12.79
CA ASP A 211 17.57 -2.63 12.80
C ASP A 211 16.25 -3.30 13.23
N GLU A 212 15.49 -2.67 14.14
CA GLU A 212 14.14 -3.10 14.55
C GLU A 212 13.08 -2.95 13.43
N LEU A 213 13.33 -2.12 12.42
CA LEU A 213 12.43 -1.87 11.28
C LEU A 213 12.74 -2.74 10.06
N ILE A 214 13.83 -3.51 10.08
CA ILE A 214 14.25 -4.34 8.94
C ILE A 214 13.45 -5.65 8.91
N ALA A 215 12.66 -5.85 7.87
CA ALA A 215 12.02 -7.13 7.62
C ALA A 215 13.06 -8.22 7.29
N PRO A 216 12.81 -9.49 7.68
CA PRO A 216 13.68 -10.61 7.32
C PRO A 216 13.71 -10.89 5.79
N ASP A 217 12.74 -10.36 5.05
CA ASP A 217 12.56 -10.59 3.61
C ASP A 217 12.78 -9.33 2.75
N ALA A 218 12.24 -9.32 1.54
CA ALA A 218 12.35 -8.18 0.64
C ALA A 218 11.51 -6.99 1.16
N PRO A 219 12.02 -5.75 1.06
CA PRO A 219 11.27 -4.58 1.48
C PRO A 219 10.06 -4.36 0.56
N THR A 220 8.98 -3.82 1.11
CA THR A 220 7.74 -3.48 0.39
C THR A 220 7.38 -2.01 0.57
N ALA A 221 6.31 -1.56 -0.10
CA ALA A 221 5.77 -0.22 0.13
C ALA A 221 5.32 0.00 1.58
N GLY A 222 4.84 -1.06 2.27
CA GLY A 222 4.43 -1.02 3.67
C GLY A 222 5.60 -1.11 4.66
N VAL A 223 6.54 -2.03 4.39
CA VAL A 223 7.74 -2.24 5.22
C VAL A 223 8.98 -1.91 4.40
N ILE A 224 9.48 -0.69 4.59
CA ILE A 224 10.43 -0.07 3.66
C ILE A 224 11.84 -0.67 3.72
N LEU A 225 12.20 -1.44 4.75
CA LEU A 225 13.52 -2.05 4.90
C LEU A 225 13.42 -3.57 4.96
N GLY A 226 14.36 -4.25 4.33
CA GLY A 226 14.38 -5.71 4.23
C GLY A 226 15.79 -6.28 4.03
N ARG A 227 15.95 -7.59 4.21
CA ARG A 227 17.22 -8.31 4.01
C ARG A 227 17.42 -8.85 2.60
N LYS A 228 16.36 -8.91 1.79
CA LYS A 228 16.42 -9.39 0.39
C LYS A 228 16.15 -8.27 -0.61
N ILE A 229 16.62 -8.43 -1.83
CA ILE A 229 16.27 -7.52 -2.93
C ILE A 229 14.78 -7.66 -3.28
N SER A 230 14.10 -6.54 -3.48
CA SER A 230 12.77 -6.51 -4.07
C SER A 230 12.86 -6.16 -5.56
N THR A 231 12.05 -6.84 -6.37
CA THR A 231 11.99 -6.63 -7.83
C THR A 231 10.55 -6.50 -8.31
N TYR A 232 10.39 -5.81 -9.43
CA TYR A 232 9.14 -5.66 -10.16
C TYR A 232 9.42 -5.93 -11.64
N ASN A 233 8.79 -6.95 -12.21
CA ASN A 233 9.04 -7.41 -13.59
C ASN A 233 10.53 -7.64 -13.87
N GLY A 234 11.24 -8.27 -12.91
CA GLY A 234 12.67 -8.55 -13.00
C GLY A 234 13.59 -7.33 -12.81
N ARG A 235 13.05 -6.12 -12.64
CA ARG A 235 13.82 -4.90 -12.37
C ARG A 235 13.84 -4.59 -10.88
N PRO A 236 14.99 -4.23 -10.28
CA PRO A 236 15.04 -3.84 -8.88
C PRO A 236 14.13 -2.63 -8.58
N ASN A 237 13.23 -2.80 -7.61
CA ASN A 237 12.39 -1.73 -7.07
C ASN A 237 12.83 -1.31 -5.65
N SER A 238 13.90 -1.95 -5.14
CA SER A 238 14.65 -1.55 -3.94
C SER A 238 16.07 -1.08 -4.27
N ALA A 239 16.74 -0.45 -3.32
CA ALA A 239 18.16 -0.07 -3.37
C ALA A 239 18.90 -0.57 -2.13
N GLU A 240 20.13 -1.05 -2.28
CA GLU A 240 20.95 -1.46 -1.15
C GLU A 240 21.49 -0.22 -0.41
N VAL A 241 21.24 -0.16 0.91
CA VAL A 241 21.64 0.95 1.79
C VAL A 241 22.79 0.55 2.71
N ALA A 242 22.93 -0.73 3.02
CA ALA A 242 24.09 -1.32 3.70
C ALA A 242 24.19 -2.79 3.28
N PRO A 243 25.33 -3.48 3.53
CA PRO A 243 25.48 -4.88 3.13
C PRO A 243 24.32 -5.75 3.62
N GLY A 244 23.53 -6.27 2.68
CA GLY A 244 22.36 -7.11 2.98
C GLY A 244 21.17 -6.37 3.60
N ILE A 245 21.10 -5.04 3.43
CA ILE A 245 19.95 -4.20 3.83
C ILE A 245 19.46 -3.44 2.61
N TRP A 246 18.21 -3.66 2.26
CA TRP A 246 17.55 -3.11 1.08
C TRP A 246 16.42 -2.18 1.50
N LEU A 247 16.37 -1.01 0.87
CA LEU A 247 15.32 -0.01 1.00
C LEU A 247 14.35 -0.11 -0.19
N TYR A 248 13.05 -0.23 0.03
CA TYR A 248 12.06 -0.09 -1.04
C TYR A 248 12.06 1.35 -1.56
N THR A 249 12.11 1.52 -2.88
CA THR A 249 12.34 2.83 -3.51
C THR A 249 11.38 3.16 -4.64
N ASN A 250 10.47 2.26 -4.97
CA ASN A 250 9.50 2.48 -6.04
C ASN A 250 8.28 3.25 -5.52
N PHE A 251 8.55 4.49 -5.14
CA PHE A 251 7.59 5.45 -4.63
C PHE A 251 7.45 6.62 -5.60
N SER A 252 6.28 7.26 -5.60
CA SER A 252 6.13 8.59 -6.21
C SER A 252 7.02 9.61 -5.46
N ARG A 253 7.22 10.82 -6.03
CA ARG A 253 7.96 11.89 -5.33
C ARG A 253 7.30 12.25 -4.00
N LYS A 254 5.96 12.35 -4.00
CA LYS A 254 5.15 12.63 -2.80
C LYS A 254 5.30 11.51 -1.77
N ASP A 255 5.20 10.26 -2.18
CA ASP A 255 5.34 9.12 -1.27
C ASP A 255 6.75 9.03 -0.69
N THR A 256 7.77 9.32 -1.49
CA THR A 256 9.15 9.37 -1.02
C THR A 256 9.31 10.41 0.09
N LYS A 257 8.66 11.58 -0.05
CA LYS A 257 8.67 12.65 0.95
C LYS A 257 8.02 12.15 2.25
N ASN A 258 6.82 11.58 2.13
CA ASN A 258 6.06 11.09 3.27
C ASN A 258 6.77 9.97 4.02
N LYS A 259 7.35 9.00 3.30
CA LYS A 259 8.14 7.91 3.90
C LYS A 259 9.36 8.43 4.63
N LEU A 260 10.03 9.43 4.07
CA LEU A 260 11.16 10.08 4.71
C LEU A 260 10.72 10.81 5.99
N GLU A 261 9.65 11.61 5.95
CA GLU A 261 9.14 12.32 7.13
C GLU A 261 8.69 11.35 8.23
N LYS A 262 8.02 10.25 7.85
CA LYS A 262 7.58 9.20 8.78
C LYS A 262 8.78 8.51 9.43
N LEU A 263 9.79 8.12 8.65
CA LEU A 263 11.01 7.51 9.18
C LEU A 263 11.75 8.46 10.11
N ALA A 264 11.95 9.72 9.71
CA ALA A 264 12.57 10.74 10.56
C ALA A 264 11.83 10.89 11.89
N LYS A 265 10.49 10.97 11.86
CA LYS A 265 9.66 11.03 13.07
C LYS A 265 9.79 9.78 13.94
N GLN A 266 9.83 8.58 13.35
CA GLN A 266 10.03 7.32 14.09
C GLN A 266 11.40 7.28 14.78
N LEU A 267 12.42 7.84 14.15
CA LEU A 267 13.77 7.97 14.72
C LEU A 267 13.90 9.14 15.71
N GLY A 268 12.83 9.93 15.92
CA GLY A 268 12.86 11.12 16.77
C GLY A 268 13.67 12.29 16.19
N ILE A 269 13.85 12.31 14.87
CA ILE A 269 14.65 13.29 14.13
C ILE A 269 13.75 14.38 13.57
N SER A 270 14.13 15.64 13.83
CA SER A 270 13.45 16.80 13.25
C SER A 270 14.02 17.10 11.87
N ALA A 271 13.40 16.53 10.83
CA ALA A 271 13.80 16.74 9.45
C ALA A 271 12.99 17.85 8.75
N ARG A 272 13.66 18.63 7.89
CA ARG A 272 13.06 19.60 6.97
C ARG A 272 13.40 19.23 5.54
N ILE A 273 12.37 18.97 4.73
CA ILE A 273 12.53 18.58 3.33
C ILE A 273 12.26 19.78 2.41
N LYS A 274 13.14 19.99 1.41
CA LYS A 274 13.02 21.05 0.40
C LYS A 274 13.11 20.48 -1.00
N TRP A 275 11.97 20.11 -1.56
CA TRP A 275 11.81 19.64 -2.95
C TRP A 275 10.87 20.62 -3.66
N LYS A 276 11.22 21.09 -4.86
CA LYS A 276 10.33 21.90 -5.72
C LYS A 276 9.49 21.00 -6.61
#